data_AF-A0A413PJL4-F1
#
_entry.id   AF-A0A413PJL4-F1
#
_cell.length_a   1.000
_cell.length_b   1.000
_cell.length_c   1.000
_cell.angle_alpha   90.00
_cell.angle_beta   90.00
_cell.angle_gamma   90.00
#
_symmetry.space_group_name_H-M   'P 1'
#
loop_
_entity.id
_entity.type
_entity.pdbx_description
1 polymer ?
#
loop_
_entity_poly.entity_id
_entity_poly.type
_entity_poly.pdbx_seq_one_letter_code
_entity_poly.pdbx_strand_id
1 'polypeptide(L)'
;MAGTELIIDDDYVNEMADFLNTRATNLQEGIDRYIQILDNIRRDAIKQGATADALDTFISYAKNLSNVVEELGQTAKESCNTFISDVDESDEFLF
;
A
#
# COMPACT_ATOMS: atom_id res chain seq x y z
N MET A 1 -3.14 26.48 -32.96
CA MET A 1 -2.04 26.49 -31.97
C MET A 1 -1.34 25.16 -32.16
N ALA A 2 -0.03 25.14 -32.38
CA ALA A 2 0.73 23.89 -32.35
C ALA A 2 0.68 23.41 -30.89
N GLY A 3 -0.39 22.68 -30.55
CA GLY A 3 -0.55 22.05 -29.26
C GLY A 3 0.54 21.00 -29.21
N THR A 4 1.43 21.12 -28.23
CA THR A 4 2.28 20.01 -27.81
C THR A 4 1.39 18.78 -27.67
N GLU A 5 1.57 17.82 -28.56
CA GLU A 5 0.95 16.50 -28.49
C GLU A 5 1.36 15.88 -27.15
N LEU A 6 0.39 15.69 -26.26
CA LEU A 6 0.62 15.06 -24.98
C LEU A 6 0.74 13.56 -25.25
N ILE A 7 1.95 13.03 -25.12
CA ILE A 7 2.20 11.59 -25.23
C ILE A 7 2.34 11.06 -23.81
N ILE A 8 1.43 10.16 -23.41
CA ILE A 8 1.54 9.41 -22.16
C ILE A 8 2.49 8.23 -22.38
N ASP A 9 3.34 7.97 -21.39
CA ASP A 9 4.23 6.81 -21.36
C ASP A 9 3.56 5.72 -20.51
N ASP A 10 2.83 4.83 -21.17
CA ASP A 10 2.08 3.76 -20.50
C ASP A 10 3.01 2.78 -19.79
N ASP A 11 4.21 2.54 -20.33
CA ASP A 11 5.22 1.68 -19.72
C ASP A 11 5.62 2.26 -18.36
N TYR A 12 5.89 3.56 -18.30
CA TYR A 12 6.19 4.25 -17.04
C TYR A 12 5.02 4.17 -16.03
N VAL A 13 3.78 4.38 -16.48
CA VAL A 13 2.61 4.33 -15.58
C VAL A 13 2.39 2.91 -15.03
N ASN A 14 2.58 1.89 -15.86
CA ASN A 14 2.53 0.48 -15.45
C ASN A 14 3.65 0.13 -14.46
N GLU A 15 4.89 0.56 -14.74
CA GLU A 15 6.02 0.39 -13.81
C GLU A 15 5.75 1.05 -12.46
N MET A 16 5.14 2.24 -12.46
CA MET A 16 4.78 2.94 -11.23
C MET A 16 3.68 2.21 -10.47
N ALA A 17 2.67 1.66 -11.17
CA ALA A 17 1.61 0.87 -10.57
C ALA A 17 2.17 -0.36 -9.83
N ASP A 18 3.09 -1.08 -10.47
CA ASP A 18 3.77 -2.23 -9.88
C ASP A 18 4.73 -1.84 -8.76
N PHE A 19 5.45 -0.71 -8.90
CA PHE A 19 6.31 -0.18 -7.85
C PHE A 19 5.53 0.14 -6.58
N LEU A 20 4.41 0.86 -6.70
CA LEU A 20 3.56 1.25 -5.57
C LEU A 20 2.97 0.02 -4.88
N ASN A 21 2.47 -0.95 -5.66
CA ASN A 21 1.95 -2.20 -5.13
C ASN A 21 3.05 -2.99 -4.39
N THR A 22 4.23 -3.12 -4.99
CA THR A 22 5.37 -3.82 -4.37
C THR A 22 5.82 -3.14 -3.07
N ARG A 23 5.82 -1.82 -3.02
CA ARG A 23 6.16 -1.06 -1.81
C ARG A 23 5.13 -1.30 -0.70
N ALA A 24 3.84 -1.32 -1.04
CA ALA A 24 2.78 -1.66 -0.11
C ALA A 24 2.95 -3.07 0.46
N THR A 25 3.15 -4.09 -0.40
CA THR A 25 3.39 -5.47 0.05
C THR A 25 4.61 -5.57 0.98
N ASN A 26 5.73 -4.94 0.62
CA ASN A 26 6.93 -4.97 1.46
C ASN A 26 6.71 -4.30 2.84
N LEU A 27 5.95 -3.20 2.87
CA LEU A 27 5.62 -2.52 4.11
C LEU A 27 4.67 -3.38 4.97
N GLN A 28 3.72 -4.06 4.32
CA GLN A 28 2.81 -4.99 4.96
C GLN A 28 3.56 -6.15 5.65
N GLU A 29 4.49 -6.79 4.94
CA GLU A 29 5.36 -7.82 5.54
C GLU A 29 6.16 -7.30 6.75
N GLY A 30 6.60 -6.03 6.69
CA GLY A 30 7.30 -5.38 7.79
C GLY A 30 6.41 -5.20 9.02
N ILE A 31 5.16 -4.78 8.82
CA ILE A 31 4.14 -4.64 9.87
C ILE A 31 3.82 -6.00 10.49
N ASP A 32 3.65 -7.04 9.68
CA ASP A 32 3.36 -8.40 10.16
C ASP A 32 4.49 -8.95 11.04
N ARG A 33 5.74 -8.79 10.60
CA ARG A 33 6.91 -9.18 11.40
C ARG A 33 6.99 -8.40 12.70
N TYR A 34 6.68 -7.11 12.67
CA TYR A 34 6.67 -6.27 13.86
C TYR A 34 5.62 -6.73 14.88
N ILE A 35 4.39 -6.99 14.43
CA ILE A 35 3.31 -7.53 15.26
C ILE A 35 3.73 -8.87 15.87
N GLN A 36 4.32 -9.76 15.08
CA GLN A 36 4.79 -11.07 15.55
C GLN A 36 5.85 -10.94 16.67
N ILE A 37 6.79 -10.00 16.53
CA ILE A 37 7.81 -9.74 17.57
C ILE A 37 7.13 -9.26 18.85
N LEU A 38 6.18 -8.33 18.75
CA LEU A 38 5.46 -7.81 19.91
C LEU A 38 4.63 -8.90 20.60
N ASP A 39 3.92 -9.73 19.83
CA ASP A 39 3.14 -10.87 20.35
C ASP A 39 4.07 -11.87 21.08
N ASN A 40 5.27 -12.13 20.56
CA ASN A 40 6.27 -12.96 21.24
C ASN A 40 6.77 -12.34 22.55
N ILE A 41 7.08 -11.04 22.57
CA ILE A 41 7.48 -10.33 23.79
C ILE A 41 6.36 -10.39 24.84
N ARG A 42 5.12 -10.14 24.41
CA ARG A 42 3.92 -10.19 25.27
C ARG A 42 3.71 -11.57 25.89
N ARG A 43 3.94 -12.63 25.11
CA ARG A 43 3.75 -14.01 25.56
C ARG A 43 4.88 -14.50 26.47
N ASP A 44 6.13 -14.18 26.12
CA ASP A 44 7.29 -14.87 26.69
C ASP A 44 8.03 -14.03 27.74
N ALA A 45 8.04 -12.69 27.60
CA ALA A 45 8.78 -11.78 28.48
C ALA A 45 7.87 -10.96 29.41
N ILE A 46 6.83 -10.29 28.87
CA ILE A 46 5.98 -9.36 29.60
C ILE A 46 4.57 -9.96 29.78
N LYS A 47 4.45 -10.89 30.73
CA LYS A 47 3.27 -11.75 30.86
C LYS A 47 2.07 -11.11 31.57
N GLN A 48 2.32 -10.17 32.50
CA GLN A 48 1.27 -9.57 33.32
C GLN A 48 1.65 -8.17 33.83
N GLY A 49 0.64 -7.43 34.30
CA GLY A 49 0.78 -6.09 34.86
C GLY A 49 0.54 -4.99 33.83
N ALA A 50 0.57 -3.73 34.27
CA ALA A 50 0.20 -2.59 33.43
C ALA A 50 0.99 -2.49 32.11
N THR A 51 2.26 -2.92 32.11
CA THR A 51 3.08 -2.95 30.88
C THR A 51 2.60 -4.00 29.88
N ALA A 52 2.09 -5.14 30.36
CA ALA A 52 1.50 -6.18 29.51
C ALA A 52 0.20 -5.66 28.86
N ASP A 53 -0.65 -5.00 29.64
CA ASP A 53 -1.92 -4.44 29.15
C ASP A 53 -1.69 -3.29 28.14
N ALA A 54 -0.67 -2.45 28.41
CA ALA A 54 -0.24 -1.41 27.48
C ALA A 54 0.30 -2.00 26.17
N LEU A 55 1.04 -3.12 26.25
CA LEU A 55 1.55 -3.83 25.08
C LEU A 55 0.42 -4.46 24.25
N ASP A 56 -0.60 -5.05 24.89
CA ASP A 56 -1.80 -5.56 24.19
C ASP A 56 -2.53 -4.44 23.42
N THR A 57 -2.66 -3.28 24.05
CA THR A 57 -3.26 -2.09 23.41
C THR A 57 -2.42 -1.64 22.21
N PHE A 58 -1.10 -1.59 22.37
CA PHE A 58 -0.19 -1.17 21.31
C PHE A 58 -0.18 -2.16 20.13
N ILE A 59 -0.20 -3.47 20.40
CA ILE A 59 -0.33 -4.52 19.36
C ILE A 59 -1.64 -4.34 18.59
N SER A 60 -2.73 -4.01 19.27
CA SER A 60 -4.02 -3.76 18.63
C SER A 60 -3.97 -2.58 17.65
N TYR A 61 -3.27 -1.50 18.00
CA TYR A 61 -3.05 -0.39 17.08
C TYR A 61 -2.16 -0.78 15.89
N ALA A 62 -1.12 -1.57 16.12
CA ALA A 62 -0.27 -2.06 15.02
C ALA A 62 -1.07 -2.96 14.05
N LYS A 63 -1.96 -3.82 14.57
CA LYS A 63 -2.85 -4.67 13.76
C LYS A 63 -3.80 -3.86 12.87
N ASN A 64 -4.21 -2.66 13.29
CA ASN A 64 -5.02 -1.78 12.44
C ASN A 64 -4.27 -1.24 11.22
N LEU A 65 -2.93 -1.18 11.25
CA LEU A 65 -2.12 -0.74 10.11
C LEU A 65 -1.98 -1.82 9.04
N SER A 66 -2.11 -3.10 9.43
CA SER A 66 -1.90 -4.29 8.59
C SER A 66 -2.91 -4.47 7.44
N ASN A 67 -4.05 -3.81 7.46
CA ASN A 67 -5.02 -3.92 6.36
C ASN A 67 -5.02 -2.67 5.48
N VAL A 68 -4.65 -1.52 6.05
CA VAL A 68 -4.67 -0.22 5.37
C VAL A 68 -3.59 -0.14 4.30
N VAL A 69 -2.41 -0.71 4.55
CA VAL A 69 -1.27 -0.58 3.64
C VAL A 69 -1.49 -1.38 2.36
N GLU A 70 -2.01 -2.61 2.47
CA GLU A 70 -2.32 -3.45 1.32
C GLU A 70 -3.42 -2.83 0.45
N GLU A 71 -4.51 -2.37 1.07
CA GLU A 71 -5.61 -1.67 0.38
C GLU A 71 -5.12 -0.41 -0.37
N LEU A 72 -4.22 0.37 0.24
CA LEU A 72 -3.64 1.55 -0.41
C LEU A 72 -2.79 1.17 -1.62
N GLY A 73 -1.99 0.11 -1.52
CA GLY A 73 -1.19 -0.40 -2.64
C GLY A 73 -2.05 -0.81 -3.82
N GLN A 74 -3.13 -1.55 -3.54
CA GLN A 74 -4.08 -1.97 -4.56
C GLN A 74 -4.82 -0.78 -5.18
N THR A 75 -5.30 0.16 -4.36
CA THR A 75 -5.99 1.38 -4.82
C THR A 75 -5.07 2.23 -5.71
N ALA A 76 -3.78 2.34 -5.36
CA ALA A 76 -2.81 3.08 -6.15
C ALA A 76 -2.57 2.40 -7.52
N LYS A 77 -2.44 1.07 -7.54
CA LYS A 77 -2.32 0.30 -8.78
C LYS A 77 -3.56 0.45 -9.67
N GLU A 78 -4.75 0.32 -9.09
CA GLU A 78 -6.01 0.51 -9.80
C GLU A 78 -6.13 1.92 -10.38
N SER A 79 -5.73 2.95 -9.63
CA SER A 79 -5.75 4.34 -10.11
C SER A 79 -4.83 4.56 -11.32
N CYS A 80 -3.64 3.95 -11.32
CA CYS A 80 -2.73 3.99 -12.47
C CYS A 80 -3.34 3.30 -13.71
N ASN A 81 -3.96 2.14 -13.52
CA ASN A 81 -4.59 1.41 -14.62
C ASN A 81 -5.81 2.16 -15.20
N THR A 82 -6.64 2.76 -14.33
CA THR A 82 -7.76 3.61 -14.75
C THR A 82 -7.26 4.81 -15.53
N PHE A 83 -6.17 5.46 -15.09
CA PHE A 83 -5.60 6.59 -15.81
C PHE A 83 -5.19 6.24 -17.25
N ILE A 84 -4.53 5.10 -17.48
CA ILE A 84 -4.21 4.62 -18.84
C ILE A 84 -5.49 4.40 -19.64
N SER A 85 -6.51 3.78 -19.03
CA SER A 85 -7.77 3.48 -19.70
C SER A 85 -8.53 4.75 -20.11
N ASP A 86 -8.54 5.78 -19.26
CA ASP A 86 -9.17 7.09 -19.53
C ASP A 86 -8.45 7.85 -20.66
N VAL A 87 -7.12 7.70 -20.76
CA VAL A 87 -6.30 8.27 -21.84
C VAL A 87 -6.62 7.56 -23.16
N ASP A 88 -6.61 6.23 -23.16
CA ASP A 88 -6.95 5.43 -24.35
C ASP A 88 -8.35 5.78 -24.88
N GLU A 89 -9.36 5.90 -24.01
CA GLU A 89 -10.72 6.28 -24.39
C GLU A 89 -10.77 7.71 -24.97
N SER A 90 -10.00 8.64 -24.42
CA SER A 90 -9.95 10.02 -24.89
C SER A 90 -9.27 10.16 -26.26
N ASP A 91 -8.25 9.35 -26.53
CA ASP A 91 -7.56 9.29 -27.82
C ASP A 91 -8.45 8.70 -28.92
N GLU A 92 -9.36 7.77 -28.60
CA GLU A 92 -10.37 7.28 -29.56
C GLU A 92 -11.33 8.38 -30.05
N PHE A 93 -11.57 9.45 -29.28
CA PHE A 93 -12.42 10.58 -29.70
C PHE A 93 -11.70 11.60 -30.60
N LEU A 94 -10.37 11.50 -30.76
CA LEU A 94 -9.54 12.40 -31.56
C LEU A 94 -9.30 11.91 -33.00
N PHE A 95 -9.80 10.73 -33.38
CA PHE A 95 -9.73 10.13 -34.73
C PHE A 95 -11.12 9.80 -35.31
#